data_AF-A0A5C6M0Q9-F1
#
_entry.id   AF-A0A5C6M0Q9-F1
#
_cell.length_a   1.000
_cell.length_b   1.000
_cell.length_c   1.000
_cell.angle_alpha   90.00
_cell.angle_beta   90.00
_cell.angle_gamma   90.00
#
_symmetry.space_group_name_H-M   'P 1'
#
loop_
_entity.id
_entity.type
_entity.pdbx_description
1 polymer ?
#
loop_
_entity_poly.entity_id
_entity_poly.type
_entity_poly.pdbx_seq_one_letter_code
_entity_poly.pdbx_strand_id
1 'polypeptide(L)'
;MLFLIFGFNIDHRDFNLAFKFRLEKVLTLRRDAVEAAQMAVLAAEAALRKAQERVAVLTQEIRERNEDLIKNNYDMAQEHLRTIKHLNEKLDQAKKDLITREQELEQARLDLIEAQQKLEAMEKLKEKRAEEYYLEQNRLDQKQTDEKATLKFSTDKRKEAQELADFGEDDDFE
;
A
#
# COMPACT_ATOMS: atom_id res chain seq x y z
N MET A 1 -42.77 7.39 -3.09
CA MET A 1 -41.37 7.80 -3.35
C MET A 1 -41.04 7.42 -4.78
N LEU A 2 -40.97 8.42 -5.67
CA LEU A 2 -40.62 8.24 -7.08
C LEU A 2 -39.13 7.91 -7.21
N PHE A 3 -38.79 6.79 -7.84
CA PHE A 3 -37.49 6.57 -8.47
C PHE A 3 -37.64 6.85 -9.97
N LEU A 4 -37.14 8.01 -10.41
CA LEU A 4 -37.06 8.38 -11.82
C LEU A 4 -35.77 7.81 -12.43
N ILE A 5 -35.97 6.79 -13.25
CA ILE A 5 -35.40 6.56 -14.59
C ILE A 5 -34.18 7.42 -14.95
N PHE A 6 -33.01 6.79 -15.04
CA PHE A 6 -31.95 7.18 -15.96
C PHE A 6 -31.59 5.96 -16.82
N GLY A 7 -32.30 5.82 -17.94
CA GLY A 7 -31.85 5.00 -19.05
C GLY A 7 -30.82 5.80 -19.83
N PHE A 8 -29.54 5.51 -19.63
CA PHE A 8 -28.49 5.84 -20.59
C PHE A 8 -28.03 4.53 -21.21
N ASN A 9 -28.65 4.19 -22.33
CA ASN A 9 -28.25 3.11 -23.20
C ASN A 9 -26.93 3.55 -23.85
N ILE A 10 -25.80 3.19 -23.24
CA ILE A 10 -24.47 3.48 -23.79
C ILE A 10 -24.18 2.41 -24.83
N ASP A 11 -24.27 2.83 -26.09
CA ASP A 11 -23.91 2.04 -27.26
C ASP A 11 -22.53 1.40 -27.10
N HIS A 12 -22.50 0.08 -27.27
CA HIS A 12 -21.30 -0.70 -27.47
C HIS A 12 -20.65 -0.33 -28.80
N ARG A 13 -19.71 0.63 -28.79
CA ARG A 13 -18.63 0.75 -29.79
C ARG A 13 -17.70 1.94 -29.48
N ASP A 14 -16.95 1.86 -28.38
CA ASP A 14 -15.66 2.56 -28.26
C ASP A 14 -14.77 1.79 -27.28
N PHE A 15 -13.65 1.27 -27.79
CA PHE A 15 -12.61 0.67 -26.98
C PHE A 15 -11.97 1.77 -26.12
N ASN A 16 -12.57 2.00 -24.95
CA ASN A 16 -12.03 2.83 -23.89
C ASN A 16 -10.69 2.21 -23.46
N LEU A 17 -9.57 2.73 -23.96
CA LEU A 17 -8.22 2.28 -23.60
C LEU A 17 -7.96 2.68 -22.14
N ALA A 18 -8.43 1.84 -21.21
CA ALA A 18 -8.15 1.98 -19.80
C ALA A 18 -6.64 2.06 -19.55
N PHE A 19 -6.21 3.02 -18.72
CA PHE A 19 -4.80 3.22 -18.40
C PHE A 19 -4.18 1.94 -17.83
N LYS A 20 -3.13 1.43 -18.49
CA LYS A 20 -2.40 0.23 -18.05
C LYS A 20 -1.05 0.62 -17.49
N PHE A 21 -0.92 0.53 -16.16
CA PHE A 21 0.35 0.80 -15.50
C PHE A 21 1.37 -0.31 -15.78
N ARG A 22 2.52 0.06 -16.35
CA ARG A 22 3.56 -0.89 -16.77
C ARG A 22 4.19 -1.65 -15.59
N LEU A 23 4.19 -1.06 -14.40
CA LEU A 23 4.81 -1.62 -13.20
C LEU A 23 3.79 -2.21 -12.21
N GLU A 24 2.61 -2.62 -12.68
CA GLU A 24 1.57 -3.19 -11.80
C GLU A 24 2.05 -4.44 -11.04
N LYS A 25 2.88 -5.28 -11.68
CA LYS A 25 3.51 -6.43 -11.03
C LYS A 25 4.47 -6.03 -9.91
N VAL A 26 5.16 -4.89 -10.05
CA VAL A 26 6.06 -4.40 -9.00
C VAL A 26 5.24 -3.79 -7.86
N LEU A 27 4.15 -3.09 -8.18
CA LEU A 27 3.21 -2.54 -7.20
C LEU A 27 2.63 -3.64 -6.31
N THR A 28 2.18 -4.74 -6.91
CA THR A 28 1.66 -5.91 -6.17
C THR A 28 2.72 -6.52 -5.26
N LEU A 29 3.93 -6.78 -5.77
CA LEU A 29 5.04 -7.26 -4.93
C LEU A 29 5.37 -6.31 -3.76
N ARG A 30 5.23 -5.00 -3.95
CA ARG A 30 5.43 -4.01 -2.87
C ARG A 30 4.33 -4.07 -1.82
N ARG A 31 3.08 -4.33 -2.20
CA ARG A 31 1.97 -4.56 -1.27
C ARG A 31 2.19 -5.82 -0.45
N ASP A 32 2.54 -6.91 -1.14
CA ASP A 32 2.87 -8.19 -0.48
C ASP A 32 4.05 -8.01 0.49
N ALA A 33 5.05 -7.19 0.15
CA ALA A 33 6.16 -6.88 1.04
C ALA A 33 5.74 -6.10 2.29
N VAL A 34 4.78 -5.17 2.18
CA VAL A 34 4.21 -4.47 3.34
C VAL A 34 3.45 -5.44 4.24
N GLU A 35 2.61 -6.30 3.65
CA GLU A 35 1.87 -7.32 4.41
C GLU A 35 2.83 -8.28 5.13
N ALA A 36 3.89 -8.74 4.45
CA ALA A 36 4.93 -9.58 5.06
C ALA A 36 5.65 -8.87 6.21
N ALA A 37 5.98 -7.58 6.06
CA ALA A 37 6.61 -6.79 7.12
C ALA A 37 5.67 -6.57 8.32
N GLN A 38 4.36 -6.36 8.10
CA GLN A 38 3.36 -6.29 9.17
C GLN A 38 3.30 -7.61 9.95
N MET A 39 3.28 -8.74 9.25
CA MET A 39 3.31 -10.06 9.88
C MET A 39 4.59 -10.29 10.68
N ALA A 40 5.74 -9.79 10.19
CA ALA A 40 7.00 -9.86 10.90
C ALA A 40 6.99 -9.05 12.22
N VAL A 41 6.43 -7.83 12.21
CA VAL A 41 6.25 -7.03 13.42
C VAL A 41 5.38 -7.77 14.43
N LEU A 42 4.23 -8.31 14.02
CA LEU A 42 3.35 -9.08 14.91
C LEU A 42 4.05 -10.29 15.51
N ALA A 43 4.85 -11.01 14.72
CA ALA A 43 5.63 -12.14 15.21
C ALA A 43 6.70 -11.71 16.22
N ALA A 44 7.39 -10.59 15.97
CA ALA A 44 8.40 -10.03 16.87
C ALA A 44 7.77 -9.54 18.19
N GLU A 45 6.60 -8.89 18.15
CA GLU A 45 5.86 -8.48 19.36
C GLU A 45 5.43 -9.69 20.20
N ALA A 46 4.94 -10.75 19.55
CA ALA A 46 4.60 -11.99 20.22
C ALA A 46 5.82 -12.67 20.86
N ALA A 47 6.97 -12.66 20.19
CA ALA A 47 8.23 -13.18 20.72
C ALA A 47 8.73 -12.36 21.92
N LEU A 48 8.68 -11.03 21.82
CA LEU A 48 9.05 -10.10 22.89
C LEU A 48 8.19 -10.35 24.14
N ARG A 49 6.87 -10.48 23.96
CA ARG A 49 5.95 -10.77 25.06
C ARG A 49 6.32 -12.07 25.78
N LYS A 50 6.63 -13.14 25.04
CA LYS A 50 7.07 -14.41 25.63
C LYS A 50 8.38 -14.27 26.42
N ALA A 51 9.33 -13.49 25.92
CA ALA A 51 10.58 -13.22 26.63
C ALA A 51 10.32 -12.43 27.93
N GLN A 52 9.44 -11.44 27.91
CA GLN A 52 9.02 -10.68 29.10
C GLN A 52 8.35 -11.59 30.14
N GLU A 53 7.41 -12.45 29.71
CA GLU A 53 6.76 -13.43 30.56
C GLU A 53 7.79 -14.38 31.19
N ARG A 54 8.78 -14.84 30.42
CA ARG A 54 9.85 -15.71 30.93
C ARG A 54 10.70 -15.03 32.01
N VAL A 55 11.06 -13.76 31.81
CA VAL A 55 11.80 -12.96 32.81
C VAL A 55 10.96 -12.80 34.08
N ALA A 56 9.66 -12.52 33.95
CA ALA A 56 8.75 -12.36 35.08
C ALA A 56 8.64 -13.66 35.90
N VAL A 57 8.46 -14.81 35.24
CA VAL A 57 8.40 -16.13 35.88
C VAL A 57 9.68 -16.43 36.64
N LEU A 58 10.85 -16.27 36.01
CA LEU A 58 12.14 -16.54 36.68
C LEU A 58 12.38 -15.62 37.87
N THR A 59 11.99 -14.34 37.75
CA THR A 59 12.09 -13.37 38.86
C THR A 59 11.21 -13.79 40.04
N GLN A 60 9.99 -14.26 39.76
CA GLN A 60 9.08 -14.76 40.77
C GLN A 60 9.59 -16.05 41.42
N GLU A 61 10.11 -17.01 40.64
CA GLU A 61 10.71 -18.24 41.15
C GLU A 61 11.90 -17.94 42.10
N ILE A 62 12.76 -16.98 41.73
CA ILE A 62 13.87 -16.55 42.59
C ILE A 62 13.35 -15.96 43.90
N ARG A 63 12.30 -15.13 43.85
CA ARG A 63 11.69 -14.53 45.03
C ARG A 63 11.13 -15.60 45.97
N GLU A 64 10.34 -16.53 45.45
CA GLU A 64 9.75 -17.63 46.22
C GLU A 64 10.84 -18.48 46.88
N ARG A 65 11.91 -18.82 46.15
CA ARG A 65 13.04 -19.57 46.71
C ARG A 65 13.80 -18.82 47.80
N ASN A 66 13.91 -17.50 47.70
CA ASN A 66 14.48 -16.69 48.77
C ASN A 66 13.56 -16.65 50.01
N GLU A 67 12.24 -16.55 49.81
CA GLU A 67 11.28 -16.60 50.91
C GLU A 67 11.29 -17.96 51.64
N ASP A 68 11.40 -19.06 50.89
CA ASP A 68 11.52 -20.42 51.46
C ASP A 68 12.81 -20.59 52.27
N LEU A 69 13.93 -20.05 51.78
CA LEU A 69 15.21 -20.09 52.49
C LEU A 69 15.13 -19.40 53.86
N ILE A 70 14.43 -18.26 53.93
CA ILE A 70 14.23 -17.51 55.18
C ILE A 70 13.35 -18.29 56.16
N LYS A 71 12.32 -19.01 55.68
CA LYS A 71 11.35 -19.74 56.52
C LYS A 71 11.91 -21.06 57.10
N ASN A 72 12.74 -21.78 56.35
CA ASN A 72 13.16 -23.16 56.70
C ASN A 72 14.50 -23.24 57.46
N ASN A 73 14.92 -22.17 58.13
CA ASN A 73 15.97 -22.17 59.15
C ASN A 73 17.33 -22.78 58.75
N TYR A 74 17.75 -22.58 57.50
CA TYR A 74 19.11 -22.84 57.01
C TYR A 74 19.60 -24.31 56.92
N ASP A 75 18.86 -25.32 57.38
CA ASP A 75 19.30 -26.72 57.29
C ASP A 75 19.59 -27.19 55.86
N MET A 76 18.88 -26.60 54.87
CA MET A 76 19.08 -26.85 53.43
C MET A 76 19.67 -25.63 52.69
N ALA A 77 20.28 -24.69 53.40
CA ALA A 77 20.69 -23.40 52.84
C ALA A 77 21.62 -23.52 51.63
N GLN A 78 22.56 -24.46 51.64
CA GLN A 78 23.49 -24.65 50.52
C GLN A 78 22.78 -25.07 49.24
N GLU A 79 21.75 -25.92 49.33
CA GLU A 79 20.98 -26.36 48.15
C GLU A 79 20.12 -25.23 47.59
N HIS A 80 19.47 -24.46 48.47
CA HIS A 80 18.72 -23.26 48.09
C HIS A 80 19.63 -22.24 47.40
N LEU A 81 20.81 -21.95 47.95
CA LEU A 81 21.77 -21.01 47.36
C LEU A 81 22.26 -21.48 45.99
N ARG A 82 22.53 -22.78 45.80
CA ARG A 82 22.88 -23.34 44.48
C ARG A 82 21.75 -23.18 43.48
N THR A 83 20.52 -23.44 43.90
CA THR A 83 19.33 -23.28 43.04
C THR A 83 19.11 -21.82 42.65
N ILE A 84 19.19 -20.90 43.60
CA ILE A 84 19.08 -19.45 43.36
C ILE A 84 20.17 -18.98 42.39
N LYS A 85 21.41 -19.43 42.57
CA LYS A 85 22.50 -19.12 41.63
C LYS A 85 22.16 -19.56 40.21
N HIS A 86 21.68 -20.79 40.04
CA HIS A 86 21.30 -21.31 38.73
C HIS A 86 20.09 -20.57 38.12
N LEU A 87 19.11 -20.17 38.94
CA LEU A 87 17.99 -19.35 38.50
C LEU A 87 18.43 -17.95 38.08
N ASN A 88 19.40 -17.34 38.78
CA ASN A 88 19.99 -16.06 38.40
C ASN A 88 20.72 -16.16 37.04
N GLU A 89 21.50 -17.22 36.82
CA GLU A 89 22.15 -17.47 35.51
C GLU A 89 21.11 -17.59 34.38
N LYS A 90 20.00 -18.29 34.62
CA LYS A 90 18.88 -18.37 33.68
C LYS A 90 18.20 -17.01 33.46
N LEU A 91 18.01 -16.24 34.53
CA LEU A 91 17.42 -14.91 34.47
C LEU A 91 18.29 -13.96 33.64
N ASP A 92 19.61 -14.00 33.82
CA ASP A 92 20.54 -13.19 33.05
C ASP A 92 20.50 -13.57 31.57
N GLN A 93 20.42 -14.86 31.25
CA GLN A 93 20.24 -15.31 29.87
C GLN A 93 18.89 -14.87 29.28
N ALA A 94 17.81 -14.95 30.06
CA ALA A 94 16.48 -14.49 29.64
C ALA A 94 16.43 -12.97 29.42
N LYS A 95 17.14 -12.19 30.23
CA LYS A 95 17.28 -10.74 30.03
C LYS A 95 18.07 -10.40 28.76
N LYS A 96 19.12 -11.17 28.44
CA LYS A 96 19.84 -11.01 27.17
C LYS A 96 18.94 -11.31 25.97
N ASP A 97 18.18 -12.41 26.03
CA ASP A 97 17.20 -12.74 24.98
C ASP A 97 16.14 -11.63 24.86
N LEU A 98 15.63 -11.09 25.98
CA LEU A 98 14.70 -9.97 25.98
C LEU A 98 15.25 -8.76 25.19
N ILE A 99 16.48 -8.34 25.46
CA ILE A 99 17.13 -7.24 24.73
C ILE A 99 17.23 -7.56 23.24
N THR A 100 17.59 -8.80 22.89
CA THR A 100 17.62 -9.23 21.48
C THR A 100 16.24 -9.14 20.84
N ARG A 101 15.17 -9.55 21.54
CA ARG A 101 13.79 -9.44 21.01
C ARG A 101 13.32 -8.00 20.85
N GLU A 102 13.74 -7.10 21.74
CA GLU A 102 13.47 -5.66 21.59
C GLU A 102 14.15 -5.09 20.34
N GLN A 103 15.40 -5.50 20.08
CA GLN A 103 16.13 -5.10 18.88
C GLN A 103 15.50 -5.68 17.60
N GLU A 104 15.08 -6.94 17.62
CA GLU A 104 14.37 -7.58 16.50
C GLU A 104 13.06 -6.87 16.18
N LEU A 105 12.29 -6.48 17.21
CA LEU A 105 11.06 -5.73 17.04
C LEU A 105 11.31 -4.36 16.41
N GLU A 106 12.32 -3.64 16.90
CA GLU A 106 12.66 -2.33 16.35
C GLU A 106 13.11 -2.43 14.89
N GLN A 107 13.93 -3.43 14.56
CA GLN A 107 14.31 -3.67 13.17
C GLN A 107 13.09 -3.99 12.28
N ALA A 108 12.17 -4.85 12.74
CA ALA A 108 10.97 -5.17 11.99
C ALA A 108 10.07 -3.93 11.76
N ARG A 109 10.02 -2.99 12.72
CA ARG A 109 9.30 -1.72 12.57
C ARG A 109 9.96 -0.81 11.54
N LEU A 110 11.28 -0.71 11.54
CA LEU A 110 12.02 0.03 10.53
C LEU A 110 11.79 -0.55 9.13
N ASP A 111 11.83 -1.87 8.99
CA ASP A 111 11.59 -2.57 7.73
C ASP A 111 10.17 -2.32 7.21
N LEU A 112 9.17 -2.31 8.09
CA LEU A 112 7.79 -1.96 7.75
C LEU A 112 7.67 -0.53 7.23
N ILE A 113 8.29 0.44 7.91
CA ILE A 113 8.30 1.85 7.47
C ILE A 113 8.93 1.96 6.09
N GLU A 114 10.08 1.30 5.88
CA GLU A 114 10.77 1.32 4.60
C GLU A 114 9.89 0.72 3.48
N ALA A 115 9.22 -0.42 3.76
CA ALA A 115 8.30 -1.05 2.82
C ALA A 115 7.12 -0.15 2.45
N GLN A 116 6.53 0.55 3.43
CA GLN A 116 5.46 1.51 3.22
C GLN A 116 5.91 2.70 2.36
N GLN A 117 7.07 3.28 2.63
CA GLN A 117 7.63 4.37 1.82
C GLN A 117 7.87 3.93 0.37
N LYS A 118 8.38 2.71 0.17
CA LYS A 118 8.59 2.13 -1.17
C LYS A 118 7.28 1.91 -1.91
N LEU A 119 6.21 1.52 -1.22
CA LEU A 119 4.87 1.38 -1.79
C LEU A 119 4.29 2.75 -2.18
N GLU A 120 4.31 3.72 -1.26
CA GLU A 120 3.78 5.07 -1.48
C GLU A 120 4.46 5.74 -2.68
N ALA A 121 5.78 5.62 -2.80
CA ALA A 121 6.53 6.14 -3.94
C ALA A 121 6.06 5.52 -5.27
N MET A 122 5.72 4.23 -5.28
CA MET A 122 5.24 3.53 -6.47
C MET A 122 3.79 3.92 -6.82
N GLU A 123 2.95 4.14 -5.82
CA GLU A 123 1.57 4.61 -6.02
C GLU A 123 1.54 6.03 -6.58
N LYS A 124 2.36 6.94 -6.04
CA LYS A 124 2.52 8.29 -6.60
C LYS A 124 3.04 8.27 -8.03
N LEU A 125 3.96 7.35 -8.36
CA LEU A 125 4.42 7.17 -9.73
C LEU A 125 3.29 6.70 -10.65
N LYS A 126 2.44 5.77 -10.20
CA LYS A 126 1.28 5.29 -10.95
C LYS A 126 0.29 6.41 -11.22
N GLU A 127 -0.04 7.20 -10.20
CA GLU A 127 -0.94 8.35 -10.29
C GLU A 127 -0.44 9.37 -11.32
N LYS A 128 0.82 9.81 -11.19
CA LYS A 128 1.43 10.75 -12.14
C LYS A 128 1.40 10.24 -13.58
N ARG A 129 1.67 8.95 -13.79
CA ARG A 129 1.62 8.34 -15.13
C ARG A 129 0.20 8.25 -15.68
N ALA A 130 -0.79 8.06 -14.82
CA ALA A 130 -2.19 8.07 -15.20
C ALA A 130 -2.61 9.48 -15.63
N GLU A 131 -2.25 10.50 -14.84
CA GLU A 131 -2.49 11.91 -15.18
C GLU A 131 -1.87 12.29 -16.52
N GLU A 132 -0.59 11.97 -16.74
CA GLU A 132 0.11 12.18 -18.02
C GLU A 132 -0.63 11.51 -19.19
N TYR A 133 -1.10 10.28 -18.99
CA TYR A 133 -1.83 9.52 -20.01
C TYR A 133 -3.17 10.18 -20.37
N TYR A 134 -3.98 10.54 -19.36
CA TYR A 134 -5.28 11.16 -19.60
C TYR A 134 -5.15 12.57 -20.20
N LEU A 135 -4.13 13.33 -19.81
CA LEU A 135 -3.86 14.64 -20.40
C LEU A 135 -3.50 14.52 -21.89
N GLU A 136 -2.69 13.52 -22.26
CA GLU A 136 -2.35 13.27 -23.65
C GLU A 136 -3.55 12.75 -24.46
N GLN A 137 -4.37 11.86 -23.89
CA GLN A 137 -5.62 11.42 -24.53
C GLN A 137 -6.55 12.60 -24.80
N ASN A 138 -6.79 13.45 -23.79
CA ASN A 138 -7.62 14.64 -23.96
C ASN A 138 -7.08 15.59 -25.05
N ARG A 139 -5.75 15.75 -25.12
CA ARG A 139 -5.12 16.57 -26.15
C ARG A 139 -5.30 15.99 -27.55
N LEU A 140 -5.18 14.67 -27.69
CA LEU A 140 -5.41 13.97 -28.96
C LEU A 140 -6.88 14.08 -29.38
N ASP A 141 -7.80 13.89 -28.46
CA ASP A 141 -9.25 13.97 -28.71
C ASP A 141 -9.67 15.38 -29.11
N GLN A 142 -9.12 16.40 -28.44
CA GLN A 142 -9.34 17.80 -28.82
C GLN A 142 -8.83 18.07 -30.23
N LYS A 143 -7.60 17.62 -30.55
CA LYS A 143 -7.02 17.78 -31.89
C LYS A 143 -7.87 17.10 -32.97
N GLN A 144 -8.33 15.88 -32.73
CA GLN A 144 -9.21 15.17 -33.67
C GLN A 144 -10.57 15.88 -33.84
N THR A 145 -11.10 16.47 -32.77
CA THR A 145 -12.35 17.22 -32.81
C THR A 145 -12.20 18.50 -33.62
N ASP A 146 -11.12 19.24 -33.41
CA ASP A 146 -10.81 20.47 -34.15
C ASP A 146 -10.56 20.18 -35.64
N GLU A 147 -9.83 19.10 -35.95
CA GLU A 147 -9.61 18.65 -37.33
C GLU A 147 -10.93 18.29 -38.03
N LYS A 148 -11.82 17.53 -37.36
CA LYS A 148 -13.17 17.20 -37.89
C LYS A 148 -14.01 18.45 -38.11
N ALA A 149 -14.00 19.39 -37.16
CA ALA A 149 -14.73 20.65 -37.28
C ALA A 149 -14.23 21.50 -38.46
N THR A 150 -12.90 21.59 -38.63
CA THR A 150 -12.26 22.32 -39.74
C THR A 150 -12.59 21.69 -41.09
N LEU A 151 -12.52 20.36 -41.19
CA LEU A 151 -12.91 19.63 -42.40
C LEU A 151 -14.37 19.88 -42.75
N LYS A 152 -15.29 19.75 -41.77
CA LYS A 152 -16.72 20.01 -41.99
C LYS A 152 -16.98 21.45 -42.45
N PHE A 153 -16.36 22.42 -41.79
CA PHE A 153 -16.49 23.83 -42.17
C PHE A 153 -15.99 24.08 -43.60
N SER A 154 -14.86 23.48 -43.97
CA SER A 154 -14.30 23.60 -45.33
C SER A 154 -15.22 22.96 -46.39
N THR A 155 -15.86 21.83 -46.07
CA THR A 155 -16.81 21.18 -46.99
C THR A 155 -18.10 21.97 -47.12
N ASP A 156 -18.61 22.56 -46.02
CA ASP A 156 -19.83 23.35 -46.03
C ASP A 156 -19.62 24.64 -46.84
N LYS A 157 -18.48 25.33 -46.66
CA LYS A 157 -18.12 26.50 -47.47
C LYS A 157 -17.97 26.19 -48.96
N ARG A 158 -17.45 25.02 -49.29
CA ARG A 158 -17.31 24.59 -50.69
C ARG A 158 -18.68 24.30 -51.32
N LYS A 159 -19.61 23.72 -50.57
CA LYS A 159 -21.00 23.52 -51.01
C LYS A 159 -21.71 24.84 -51.22
N GLU A 160 -21.64 25.77 -50.25
CA GLU A 160 -22.21 27.12 -50.39
C GLU A 160 -21.68 27.84 -51.64
N ALA A 161 -20.38 27.72 -51.94
CA ALA A 161 -19.78 28.31 -53.13
C ALA A 161 -20.24 27.63 -54.44
N GLN A 162 -20.50 26.32 -54.40
CA GLN A 162 -21.07 25.58 -55.55
C GLN A 162 -22.53 25.96 -55.79
N GLU A 163 -23.34 26.04 -54.73
CA GLU A 163 -24.75 26.42 -54.82
C GLU A 163 -24.91 27.87 -55.33
N LEU A 164 -24.02 28.80 -54.93
CA LEU A 164 -24.02 30.15 -55.48
C LEU A 164 -23.62 30.21 -56.96
N ALA A 165 -22.76 29.29 -57.41
CA ALA A 165 -22.34 29.22 -58.81
C ALA A 165 -23.45 28.63 -59.70
N ASP A 166 -24.14 27.58 -59.23
CA ASP A 166 -25.30 26.98 -59.93
C ASP A 166 -26.48 27.97 -60.04
N PHE A 167 -26.71 28.83 -59.03
CA PHE A 167 -27.75 29.87 -59.09
C PHE A 167 -27.38 31.08 -59.98
N GLY A 168 -26.11 31.21 -60.38
CA GLY A 168 -25.64 32.32 -61.23
C GLY A 168 -25.72 32.03 -62.74
N GLU A 169 -26.05 30.81 -63.16
CA GLU A 169 -26.16 30.41 -64.57
C GLU A 169 -27.59 30.54 -65.16
N ASP A 170 -28.60 30.88 -64.33
CA ASP A 170 -30.00 30.98 -64.78
C ASP A 170 -30.49 32.43 -65.08
N ASP A 171 -29.66 33.47 -64.88
CA ASP A 171 -30.03 34.88 -65.11
C ASP A 171 -29.60 35.43 -66.50
N ASP A 172 -29.14 34.57 -67.41
CA ASP A 172 -28.77 34.93 -68.80
C ASP A 172 -29.81 34.48 -69.86
N PHE A 173 -31.11 34.59 -69.56
CA PHE A 173 -32.17 34.50 -70.58
C PHE A 173 -33.07 35.75 -70.59
N GLU A 174 -32.80 36.59 -71.60
CA GLU A 174 -33.57 37.68 -72.23
C GLU A 174 -33.87 38.99 -71.47
#